data_AF-A0A7J4HG07-F1
#
_entry.id   AF-A0A7J4HG07-F1
#
_cell.length_a   1.000
_cell.length_b   1.000
_cell.length_c   1.000
_cell.angle_alpha   90.00
_cell.angle_beta   90.00
_cell.angle_gamma   90.00
#
_symmetry.space_group_name_H-M   'P 1'
#
loop_
_entity.id
_entity.type
_entity.pdbx_description
1 polymer ?
#
loop_
_entity_poly.entity_id
_entity_poly.type
_entity_poly.pdbx_seq_one_letter_code
_entity_poly.pdbx_strand_id
1 'polypeptide(L)'
;MPAQDLADFFQYWTSSMEDDEGKIRVPGGIIEEGGVDYAKYLIPWCKGNSVSVDQTTLRHPRDLLSMLVENYRSSLYRVDSGNQRRLDHRCGVSFDELVRMFGKSKTKRTRWHAAGDLSPDWLRLERLLQAMLDSGDIAIFSDRNTLNPQQEKILTKIRAQGRLADNMSEMYISEALSRHRDSYGHIRLSRKKGWELYIRDHYGAPSGIDGLIPGNMASFAPPGRATTMPYPLHLVYAETMARAMSRDGNVWGKNQSLIRSEISDAVIDGNGSSLPLDDFYIIHSRNGAAHMADYTLQRSIGDLAAAAFRLGEVPNSDPKSWVVHIDPDLIRWRENRRDRDRVRDSQ
;
A
#
# COMPACT_ATOMS: atom_id res chain seq x y z
N MET A 1 6.26 14.34 -5.33
CA MET A 1 5.95 13.07 -6.04
C MET A 1 5.36 12.04 -5.07
N PRO A 2 6.06 11.50 -4.04
CA PRO A 2 5.45 10.49 -3.15
C PRO A 2 4.25 10.97 -2.32
N ALA A 3 4.27 12.21 -1.83
CA ALA A 3 3.13 12.78 -1.13
C ALA A 3 1.89 12.91 -2.04
N GLN A 4 2.11 13.20 -3.32
CA GLN A 4 1.04 13.19 -4.32
C GLN A 4 0.56 11.76 -4.57
N ASP A 5 1.47 10.81 -4.76
CA ASP A 5 1.12 9.41 -4.98
C ASP A 5 0.31 8.83 -3.79
N LEU A 6 0.61 9.29 -2.57
CA LEU A 6 -0.15 8.96 -1.36
C LEU A 6 -1.53 9.64 -1.31
N ALA A 7 -1.63 10.90 -1.70
CA ALA A 7 -2.91 11.60 -1.84
C ALA A 7 -3.82 10.91 -2.88
N ASP A 8 -3.21 10.47 -3.99
CA ASP A 8 -3.90 9.73 -5.05
C ASP A 8 -4.44 8.41 -4.54
N PHE A 9 -3.64 7.70 -3.75
CA PHE A 9 -4.09 6.48 -3.10
C PHE A 9 -5.35 6.74 -2.29
N PHE A 10 -5.36 7.76 -1.42
CA PHE A 10 -6.54 8.03 -0.59
C PHE A 10 -7.79 8.36 -1.39
N GLN A 11 -7.64 9.13 -2.47
CA GLN A 11 -8.75 9.46 -3.35
C GLN A 11 -9.26 8.23 -4.12
N TYR A 12 -8.36 7.49 -4.77
CA TYR A 12 -8.70 6.27 -5.50
C TYR A 12 -9.30 5.21 -4.59
N TRP A 13 -8.74 5.07 -3.39
CA TRP A 13 -9.24 4.15 -2.39
C TRP A 13 -10.66 4.49 -1.97
N THR A 14 -10.94 5.73 -1.56
CA THR A 14 -12.32 6.12 -1.20
C THR A 14 -13.28 5.98 -2.40
N SER A 15 -12.86 6.40 -3.59
CA SER A 15 -13.69 6.29 -4.81
C SER A 15 -13.95 4.85 -5.24
N SER A 16 -13.06 3.92 -4.89
CA SER A 16 -13.19 2.50 -5.21
C SER A 16 -13.95 1.72 -4.13
N MET A 17 -13.77 2.04 -2.85
CA MET A 17 -14.34 1.26 -1.74
C MET A 17 -15.78 1.62 -1.42
N GLU A 18 -16.20 2.84 -1.76
CA GLU A 18 -17.55 3.35 -1.49
C GLU A 18 -18.37 3.42 -2.80
N ASP A 19 -19.69 3.28 -2.68
CA ASP A 19 -20.64 3.61 -3.74
C ASP A 19 -21.01 5.11 -3.71
N ASP A 20 -21.86 5.53 -4.64
CA ASP A 20 -22.27 6.94 -4.77
C ASP A 20 -23.06 7.45 -3.54
N GLU A 21 -23.54 6.54 -2.68
CA GLU A 21 -24.22 6.85 -1.41
C GLU A 21 -23.26 6.85 -0.20
N GLY A 22 -21.96 6.59 -0.42
CA GLY A 22 -20.94 6.52 0.63
C GLY A 22 -20.97 5.21 1.42
N LYS A 23 -21.65 4.17 0.93
CA LYS A 23 -21.69 2.84 1.55
C LYS A 23 -20.57 1.97 0.99
N ILE A 24 -19.95 1.18 1.87
CA ILE A 24 -18.90 0.24 1.49
C ILE A 24 -19.47 -0.81 0.52
N ARG A 25 -18.77 -0.99 -0.60
CA ARG A 25 -19.08 -1.97 -1.65
C ARG A 25 -19.02 -3.42 -1.14
N VAL A 26 -19.62 -4.33 -1.90
CA VAL A 26 -19.64 -5.75 -1.54
C VAL A 26 -18.37 -6.47 -1.99
N PRO A 27 -17.90 -7.47 -1.24
CA PRO A 27 -16.76 -8.28 -1.67
C PRO A 27 -17.13 -9.20 -2.83
N GLY A 28 -16.13 -9.62 -3.61
CA GLY A 28 -16.25 -10.49 -4.78
C GLY A 28 -16.00 -9.79 -6.11
N GLY A 29 -15.95 -8.45 -6.12
CA GLY A 29 -15.55 -7.56 -7.22
C GLY A 29 -16.22 -7.76 -8.58
N ILE A 30 -17.46 -8.26 -8.60
CA ILE A 30 -18.33 -8.13 -9.77
C ILE A 30 -18.97 -6.75 -9.69
N ILE A 31 -18.66 -5.89 -10.67
CA ILE A 31 -19.09 -4.48 -10.68
C ILE A 31 -20.62 -4.38 -10.72
N GLU A 32 -21.25 -5.26 -11.50
CA GLU A 32 -22.70 -5.35 -11.68
C GLU A 32 -23.43 -5.74 -10.38
N GLU A 33 -22.73 -6.41 -9.46
CA GLU A 33 -23.23 -6.80 -8.12
C GLU A 33 -22.92 -5.73 -7.05
N GLY A 34 -22.35 -4.58 -7.44
CA GLY A 34 -21.91 -3.52 -6.52
C GLY A 34 -20.50 -3.75 -5.95
N GLY A 35 -19.70 -4.61 -6.57
CA GLY A 35 -18.30 -4.85 -6.23
C GLY A 35 -17.36 -3.71 -6.64
N VAL A 36 -16.10 -3.83 -6.21
CA VAL A 36 -15.05 -2.83 -6.47
C VAL A 36 -14.46 -3.01 -7.88
N ASP A 37 -14.44 -1.94 -8.67
CA ASP A 37 -13.65 -1.87 -9.90
C ASP A 37 -12.18 -1.54 -9.58
N TYR A 38 -11.40 -2.59 -9.29
CA TYR A 38 -9.97 -2.46 -9.02
C TYR A 38 -9.16 -2.03 -10.25
N ALA A 39 -9.62 -2.37 -11.47
CA ALA A 39 -8.91 -2.14 -12.73
C ALA A 39 -8.92 -0.67 -13.17
N LYS A 40 -9.87 0.12 -12.65
CA LYS A 40 -9.95 1.56 -12.94
C LYS A 40 -8.84 2.37 -12.29
N TYR A 41 -8.60 2.17 -10.99
CA TYR A 41 -7.69 3.05 -10.22
C TYR A 41 -6.64 2.30 -9.41
N LEU A 42 -7.03 1.30 -8.61
CA LEU A 42 -6.16 0.72 -7.59
C LEU A 42 -5.09 -0.24 -8.14
N ILE A 43 -5.43 -1.05 -9.15
CA ILE A 43 -4.46 -1.89 -9.86
C ILE A 43 -3.45 -1.02 -10.63
N PRO A 44 -3.88 -0.05 -11.47
CA PRO A 44 -2.96 0.91 -12.09
C PRO A 44 -2.06 1.61 -11.07
N TRP A 45 -2.65 2.12 -9.98
CA TRP A 45 -1.88 2.76 -8.92
C TRP A 45 -0.84 1.83 -8.31
N CYS A 46 -1.17 0.56 -8.08
CA CYS A 46 -0.24 -0.45 -7.58
C CYS A 46 0.96 -0.64 -8.52
N LYS A 47 0.69 -0.85 -9.82
CA LYS A 47 1.71 -1.04 -10.86
C LYS A 47 2.63 0.17 -11.03
N GLY A 48 2.05 1.37 -11.02
CA GLY A 48 2.79 2.63 -11.16
C GLY A 48 3.63 3.02 -9.95
N ASN A 49 3.22 2.61 -8.75
CA ASN A 49 3.88 3.01 -7.49
C ASN A 49 4.77 1.94 -6.87
N SER A 50 4.69 0.69 -7.33
CA SER A 50 5.61 -0.37 -6.92
C SER A 50 7.06 0.00 -7.25
N VAL A 51 7.95 -0.02 -6.25
CA VAL A 51 9.35 0.37 -6.39
C VAL A 51 10.30 -0.74 -5.98
N SER A 52 11.38 -0.91 -6.75
CA SER A 52 12.46 -1.83 -6.37
C SER A 52 13.41 -1.09 -5.45
N VAL A 53 13.30 -1.28 -4.14
CA VAL A 53 14.16 -0.66 -3.14
C VAL A 53 14.76 -1.73 -2.25
N ASP A 54 15.92 -1.45 -1.65
CA ASP A 54 16.54 -2.38 -0.71
C ASP A 54 15.56 -2.74 0.43
N GLN A 55 15.40 -4.05 0.65
CA GLN A 55 14.47 -4.64 1.60
C GLN A 55 14.70 -4.10 3.02
N THR A 56 15.94 -3.75 3.37
CA THR A 56 16.28 -3.20 4.70
C THR A 56 15.58 -1.87 4.98
N THR A 57 15.37 -1.06 3.94
CA THR A 57 14.86 0.32 4.06
C THR A 57 13.35 0.37 4.16
N LEU A 58 12.65 -0.55 3.49
CA LEU A 58 11.19 -0.65 3.47
C LEU A 58 10.63 -1.64 4.50
N ARG A 59 11.51 -2.32 5.24
CA ARG A 59 11.13 -3.39 6.16
C ARG A 59 10.08 -2.95 7.17
N HIS A 60 10.31 -1.87 7.92
CA HIS A 60 9.39 -1.51 9.01
C HIS A 60 7.96 -1.16 8.54
N PRO A 61 7.76 -0.30 7.53
CA PRO A 61 6.44 -0.07 6.94
C PRO A 61 5.77 -1.36 6.47
N ARG A 62 6.49 -2.20 5.70
CA ARG A 62 5.95 -3.46 5.15
C ARG A 62 5.58 -4.44 6.27
N ASP A 63 6.45 -4.62 7.25
CA ASP A 63 6.21 -5.49 8.41
C ASP A 63 4.99 -5.03 9.21
N LEU A 64 4.85 -3.72 9.47
CA LEU A 64 3.68 -3.19 10.19
C LEU A 64 2.37 -3.44 9.44
N LEU A 65 2.31 -3.09 8.16
CA LEU A 65 1.11 -3.29 7.35
C LEU A 65 0.79 -4.78 7.17
N SER A 66 1.81 -5.62 6.99
CA SER A 66 1.63 -7.07 6.88
C SER A 66 1.08 -7.65 8.17
N MET A 67 1.60 -7.23 9.33
CA MET A 67 1.06 -7.64 10.64
C MET A 67 -0.42 -7.26 10.79
N LEU A 68 -0.76 -6.00 10.46
CA LEU A 68 -2.13 -5.52 10.53
C LEU A 68 -3.08 -6.31 9.61
N VAL A 69 -2.66 -6.53 8.36
CA VAL A 69 -3.44 -7.27 7.36
C VAL A 69 -3.58 -8.74 7.75
N GLU A 70 -2.50 -9.42 8.12
CA GLU A 70 -2.53 -10.86 8.45
C GLU A 70 -3.27 -11.17 9.75
N ASN A 71 -3.16 -10.30 10.77
CA ASN A 71 -3.94 -10.43 12.00
C ASN A 71 -5.44 -10.26 11.72
N TYR A 72 -5.79 -9.30 10.87
CA TYR A 72 -7.16 -9.05 10.47
C TYR A 72 -7.70 -10.22 9.62
N ARG A 73 -6.94 -10.67 8.62
CA ARG A 73 -7.21 -11.84 7.77
C ARG A 73 -7.48 -13.09 8.58
N SER A 74 -6.57 -13.41 9.51
CA SER A 74 -6.68 -14.57 10.40
C SER A 74 -7.92 -14.50 11.28
N SER A 75 -8.32 -13.30 11.71
CA SER A 75 -9.52 -13.09 12.51
C SER A 75 -10.80 -13.22 11.69
N LEU A 76 -10.81 -12.72 10.44
CA LEU A 76 -11.92 -12.95 9.52
C LEU A 76 -12.11 -14.43 9.21
N TYR A 77 -11.02 -15.18 8.97
CA TYR A 77 -11.08 -16.63 8.83
C TYR A 77 -11.75 -17.32 10.03
N ARG A 78 -11.39 -16.94 11.26
CA ARG A 78 -12.02 -17.51 12.47
C ARG A 78 -13.50 -17.19 12.57
N VAL A 79 -13.91 -16.00 12.13
CA VAL A 79 -15.32 -15.60 12.10
C VAL A 79 -16.07 -16.42 11.06
N ASP A 80 -15.57 -16.45 9.82
CA ASP A 80 -16.22 -17.12 8.69
C ASP A 80 -16.25 -18.64 8.83
N SER A 81 -15.30 -19.24 9.57
CA SER A 81 -15.28 -20.67 9.92
C SER A 81 -16.16 -21.04 11.13
N GLY A 82 -16.84 -20.08 11.75
CA GLY A 82 -17.68 -20.30 12.94
C GLY A 82 -16.92 -20.50 14.25
N ASN A 83 -15.58 -20.45 14.23
CA ASN A 83 -14.73 -20.56 15.41
C ASN A 83 -14.82 -19.32 16.35
N GLN A 84 -15.38 -18.22 15.85
CA GLN A 84 -15.53 -16.97 16.58
C GLN A 84 -16.76 -16.19 16.11
N ARG A 85 -17.52 -15.58 17.03
CA ARG A 85 -18.76 -14.85 16.66
C ARG A 85 -18.51 -13.46 16.07
N ARG A 86 -17.43 -12.79 16.48
CA ARG A 86 -17.12 -11.39 16.12
C ARG A 86 -15.64 -11.11 16.22
N LEU A 87 -15.16 -10.10 15.51
CA LEU A 87 -13.80 -9.59 15.66
C LEU A 87 -13.50 -9.17 17.11
N ASP A 88 -12.24 -9.35 17.55
CA ASP A 88 -11.71 -8.96 18.85
C ASP A 88 -10.26 -8.47 18.71
N HIS A 89 -9.59 -8.11 19.80
CA HIS A 89 -8.20 -7.61 19.78
C HIS A 89 -7.20 -8.36 18.90
N ARG A 90 -7.40 -9.65 18.62
CA ARG A 90 -6.51 -10.46 17.77
C ARG A 90 -6.51 -10.04 16.30
N CYS A 91 -7.45 -9.19 15.88
CA CYS A 91 -7.46 -8.57 14.55
C CYS A 91 -6.60 -7.30 14.45
N GLY A 92 -6.01 -6.85 15.54
CA GLY A 92 -5.10 -5.71 15.59
C GLY A 92 -3.68 -6.09 16.01
N VAL A 93 -2.88 -5.08 16.35
CA VAL A 93 -1.50 -5.23 16.83
C VAL A 93 -1.36 -4.50 18.17
N SER A 94 -0.91 -5.24 19.19
CA SER A 94 -0.68 -4.74 20.55
C SER A 94 0.71 -4.13 20.73
N PHE A 95 0.92 -3.42 21.85
CA PHE A 95 2.23 -2.88 22.20
C PHE A 95 3.32 -3.97 22.25
N ASP A 96 2.99 -5.14 22.82
CA ASP A 96 3.93 -6.25 22.96
C ASP A 96 4.32 -6.88 21.63
N GLU A 97 3.38 -6.96 20.68
CA GLU A 97 3.67 -7.42 19.33
C GLU A 97 4.57 -6.44 18.59
N LEU A 98 4.37 -5.12 18.77
CA LEU A 98 5.28 -4.10 18.24
C LEU A 98 6.68 -4.23 18.86
N VAL A 99 6.79 -4.44 20.17
CA VAL A 99 8.08 -4.67 20.83
C VAL A 99 8.77 -5.95 20.32
N ARG A 100 8.00 -7.01 20.07
CA ARG A 100 8.53 -8.27 19.54
C ARG A 100 9.07 -8.10 18.12
N MET A 101 8.38 -7.32 17.28
CA MET A 101 8.75 -7.12 15.87
C MET A 101 9.87 -6.09 15.69
N PHE A 102 9.77 -4.94 16.37
CA PHE A 102 10.63 -3.77 16.15
C PHE A 102 11.64 -3.53 17.29
N GLY A 103 11.70 -4.42 18.26
CA GLY A 103 12.57 -4.27 19.43
C GLY A 103 12.03 -3.27 20.46
N LYS A 104 12.87 -2.89 21.43
CA LYS A 104 12.46 -1.98 22.52
C LYS A 104 12.44 -0.51 22.08
N SER A 105 11.51 0.26 22.62
CA SER A 105 11.36 1.70 22.34
C SER A 105 12.52 2.55 22.81
N LYS A 106 13.28 2.08 23.80
CA LYS A 106 14.49 2.72 24.31
C LYS A 106 15.74 1.92 23.91
N THR A 107 16.76 2.62 23.45
CA THR A 107 18.03 2.02 23.06
C THR A 107 18.81 1.54 24.29
N LYS A 108 19.60 0.48 24.10
CA LYS A 108 20.71 0.16 25.01
C LYS A 108 21.86 1.12 24.70
N ARG A 109 22.76 1.35 25.65
CA ARG A 109 23.98 2.16 25.41
C ARG A 109 24.75 1.58 24.23
N THR A 110 25.02 2.40 23.22
CA THR A 110 25.87 2.07 22.07
C THR A 110 26.90 3.17 21.86
N ARG A 111 27.77 3.04 20.86
CA ARG A 111 28.72 4.09 20.46
C ARG A 111 28.00 5.38 19.99
N TRP A 112 26.79 5.24 19.47
CA TRP A 112 26.04 6.33 18.83
C TRP A 112 24.86 6.85 19.65
N HIS A 113 24.41 6.10 20.67
CA HIS A 113 23.25 6.43 21.49
C HIS A 113 23.49 6.15 22.98
N ALA A 114 23.00 7.06 23.84
CA ALA A 114 22.99 6.85 25.28
C ALA A 114 21.94 5.80 25.68
N ALA A 115 22.13 5.16 26.83
CA ALA A 115 21.10 4.27 27.35
C ALA A 115 19.84 5.06 27.68
N GLY A 116 18.70 4.64 27.12
CA GLY A 116 17.42 5.29 27.36
C GLY A 116 16.95 6.24 26.26
N ASP A 117 17.78 6.49 25.24
CA ASP A 117 17.40 7.30 24.07
C ASP A 117 16.25 6.64 23.30
N LEU A 118 15.44 7.44 22.58
CA LEU A 118 14.41 6.94 21.68
C LEU A 118 15.05 6.12 20.55
N SER A 119 14.57 4.90 20.34
CA SER A 119 14.98 4.09 19.20
C SER A 119 14.56 4.77 17.88
N PRO A 120 15.47 4.96 16.90
CA PRO A 120 15.11 5.48 15.58
C PRO A 120 14.01 4.68 14.89
N ASP A 121 13.96 3.37 15.14
CA ASP A 121 12.95 2.47 14.57
C ASP A 121 11.58 2.73 15.17
N TRP A 122 11.52 3.01 16.47
CA TRP A 122 10.28 3.39 17.14
C TRP A 122 9.81 4.78 16.72
N LEU A 123 10.73 5.73 16.50
CA LEU A 123 10.36 7.01 15.93
C LEU A 123 9.75 6.86 14.53
N ARG A 124 10.36 6.03 13.67
CA ARG A 124 9.81 5.70 12.33
C ARG A 124 8.44 5.03 12.43
N LEU A 125 8.29 4.07 13.34
CA LEU A 125 7.03 3.37 13.61
C LEU A 125 5.93 4.35 14.04
N GLU A 126 6.22 5.24 15.00
CA GLU A 126 5.26 6.25 15.45
C GLU A 126 4.83 7.17 14.31
N ARG A 127 5.76 7.63 13.46
CA ARG A 127 5.44 8.46 12.29
C ARG A 127 4.50 7.75 11.32
N LEU A 128 4.71 6.46 11.07
CA LEU A 128 3.80 5.65 10.25
C LEU A 128 2.42 5.57 10.89
N LEU A 129 2.35 5.24 12.18
CA LEU A 129 1.09 5.13 12.92
C LEU A 129 0.32 6.46 12.96
N GLN A 130 1.01 7.59 13.15
CA GLN A 130 0.38 8.91 13.16
C GLN A 130 -0.23 9.24 11.82
N ALA A 131 0.48 8.96 10.71
CA ALA A 131 -0.05 9.18 9.38
C ALA A 131 -1.26 8.28 9.08
N MET A 132 -1.20 6.99 9.45
CA MET A 132 -2.33 6.07 9.28
C MET A 132 -3.53 6.42 10.15
N LEU A 133 -3.29 6.98 11.34
CA LEU A 133 -4.37 7.42 12.21
C LEU A 133 -5.03 8.68 11.64
N ASP A 134 -4.22 9.63 11.16
CA ASP A 134 -4.69 10.89 10.58
C ASP A 134 -5.50 10.67 9.29
N SER A 135 -5.07 9.74 8.43
CA SER A 135 -5.80 9.31 7.23
C SER A 135 -7.04 8.46 7.53
N GLY A 136 -7.19 7.99 8.78
CA GLY A 136 -8.29 7.12 9.23
C GLY A 136 -8.14 5.65 8.84
N ASP A 137 -6.95 5.22 8.42
CA ASP A 137 -6.65 3.81 8.07
C ASP A 137 -6.60 2.90 9.29
N ILE A 138 -6.23 3.43 10.46
CA ILE A 138 -6.24 2.70 11.72
C ILE A 138 -7.10 3.38 12.78
N ALA A 139 -7.47 2.61 13.79
CA ALA A 139 -8.05 3.08 15.03
C ALA A 139 -7.31 2.45 16.23
N ILE A 140 -7.26 3.19 17.33
CA ILE A 140 -6.67 2.77 18.60
C ILE A 140 -7.78 2.27 19.50
N PHE A 141 -7.60 1.10 20.08
CA PHE A 141 -8.50 0.48 21.04
C PHE A 141 -7.84 0.40 22.40
N SER A 142 -8.55 0.79 23.45
CA SER A 142 -8.08 0.71 24.84
C SER A 142 -8.36 -0.65 25.48
N ASP A 143 -9.28 -1.42 24.89
CA ASP A 143 -9.61 -2.80 25.27
C ASP A 143 -10.06 -3.61 24.04
N ARG A 144 -10.43 -4.87 24.21
CA ARG A 144 -10.77 -5.86 23.17
C ARG A 144 -11.60 -5.32 22.02
N ASN A 145 -12.59 -4.46 22.29
CA ASN A 145 -13.45 -3.85 21.28
C ASN A 145 -13.87 -2.42 21.64
N THR A 146 -13.16 -1.77 22.57
CA THR A 146 -13.49 -0.41 23.03
C THR A 146 -12.53 0.58 22.38
N LEU A 147 -13.08 1.49 21.57
CA LEU A 147 -12.30 2.57 20.95
C LEU A 147 -11.65 3.42 22.06
N ASN A 148 -10.38 3.78 21.89
CA ASN A 148 -9.65 4.56 22.88
C ASN A 148 -10.32 5.93 23.06
N PRO A 149 -10.79 6.29 24.28
CA PRO A 149 -11.45 7.57 24.54
C PRO A 149 -10.57 8.80 24.26
N GLN A 150 -9.24 8.62 24.21
CA GLN A 150 -8.28 9.69 23.93
C GLN A 150 -7.92 9.80 22.44
N GLN A 151 -8.44 8.94 21.57
CA GLN A 151 -8.07 8.94 20.14
C GLN A 151 -8.25 10.32 19.49
N GLU A 152 -9.38 11.00 19.74
CA GLU A 152 -9.64 12.31 19.15
C GLU A 152 -8.67 13.38 19.66
N LYS A 153 -8.25 13.28 20.93
CA LYS A 153 -7.22 14.16 21.50
C LYS A 153 -5.85 13.89 20.87
N ILE A 154 -5.53 12.62 20.62
CA ILE A 154 -4.29 12.23 19.92
C ILE A 154 -4.29 12.79 18.49
N LEU A 155 -5.39 12.60 17.75
CA LEU A 155 -5.58 13.16 16.40
C LEU A 155 -5.42 14.68 16.37
N THR A 156 -6.07 15.38 17.31
CA THR A 156 -5.97 16.84 17.42
C THR A 156 -4.53 17.29 17.63
N LYS A 157 -3.75 16.59 18.47
CA LYS A 157 -2.33 16.89 18.68
C LYS A 157 -1.49 16.66 17.42
N ILE A 158 -1.69 15.54 16.74
CA ILE A 158 -0.98 15.22 15.49
C ILE A 158 -1.24 16.31 14.44
N ARG A 159 -2.50 16.70 14.25
CA ARG A 159 -2.89 17.74 13.28
C ARG A 159 -2.37 19.12 13.67
N ALA A 160 -2.49 19.51 14.94
CA ALA A 160 -2.00 20.80 15.44
C ALA A 160 -0.48 20.94 15.30
N GLN A 161 0.26 19.83 15.40
CA GLN A 161 1.71 19.82 15.20
C GLN A 161 2.10 20.12 13.73
N GLY A 162 1.25 19.82 12.76
CA GLY A 162 1.51 20.05 11.32
C GLY A 162 2.65 19.21 10.73
N ARG A 163 3.27 18.33 11.52
CA ARG A 163 4.32 17.40 11.11
C ARG A 163 4.24 16.11 11.92
N LEU A 164 4.77 15.03 11.38
CA LEU A 164 4.89 13.75 12.09
C LEU A 164 5.93 13.82 13.23
N ALA A 165 5.84 12.86 14.16
CA ALA A 165 6.73 12.75 15.31
C ALA A 165 8.23 12.92 14.99
N ASP A 166 8.95 13.58 15.89
CA ASP A 166 10.39 13.82 15.83
C ASP A 166 11.13 13.50 17.14
N ASN A 167 10.41 13.38 18.25
CA ASN A 167 11.02 13.16 19.57
C ASN A 167 10.10 12.35 20.49
N MET A 168 10.60 12.06 21.70
CA MET A 168 9.92 11.22 22.67
C MET A 168 8.57 11.78 23.15
N SER A 169 8.42 13.11 23.28
CA SER A 169 7.17 13.69 23.79
C SER A 169 6.03 13.65 22.76
N GLU A 170 6.37 13.29 21.51
CA GLU A 170 5.44 13.18 20.39
C GLU A 170 5.03 11.71 20.12
N MET A 171 5.43 10.76 20.98
CA MET A 171 5.13 9.32 20.86
C MET A 171 3.71 8.94 21.33
N TYR A 172 2.70 9.66 20.83
CA TYR A 172 1.32 9.61 21.34
C TYR A 172 0.66 8.23 21.24
N ILE A 173 0.82 7.54 20.12
CA ILE A 173 0.14 6.25 19.85
C ILE A 173 0.83 5.16 20.63
N SER A 174 2.17 5.12 20.58
CA SER A 174 2.98 4.20 21.38
C SER A 174 2.71 4.33 22.88
N GLU A 175 2.59 5.57 23.39
CA GLU A 175 2.24 5.82 24.79
C GLU A 175 0.84 5.33 25.14
N ALA A 176 -0.15 5.60 24.27
CA ALA A 176 -1.52 5.13 24.46
C ALA A 176 -1.59 3.60 24.52
N LEU A 177 -0.88 2.90 23.62
CA LEU A 177 -0.79 1.44 23.63
C LEU A 177 -0.10 0.91 24.88
N SER A 178 1.00 1.54 25.31
CA SER A 178 1.71 1.13 26.53
C SER A 178 0.85 1.26 27.78
N ARG A 179 0.01 2.29 27.87
CA ARG A 179 -0.91 2.49 29.02
C ARG A 179 -2.03 1.45 29.08
N HIS A 180 -2.40 0.89 27.93
CA HIS A 180 -3.44 -0.11 27.79
C HIS A 180 -2.89 -1.52 27.55
N ARG A 181 -1.62 -1.76 27.88
CA ARG A 181 -0.96 -3.05 27.66
C ARG A 181 -1.67 -4.21 28.36
N ASP A 182 -2.04 -4.01 29.62
CA ASP A 182 -2.68 -5.05 30.45
C ASP A 182 -4.18 -5.21 30.15
N SER A 183 -4.75 -4.32 29.34
CA SER A 183 -6.17 -4.34 28.97
C SER A 183 -6.40 -4.75 27.52
N TYR A 184 -5.46 -5.42 26.84
CA TYR A 184 -5.57 -5.77 25.41
C TYR A 184 -5.67 -4.55 24.47
N GLY A 185 -5.04 -3.44 24.84
CA GLY A 185 -4.92 -2.26 23.97
C GLY A 185 -4.18 -2.59 22.67
N HIS A 186 -4.74 -2.17 21.54
CA HIS A 186 -4.22 -2.51 20.22
C HIS A 186 -4.60 -1.44 19.18
N ILE A 187 -3.85 -1.41 18.08
CA ILE A 187 -4.24 -0.71 16.84
C ILE A 187 -4.88 -1.70 15.87
N ARG A 188 -5.88 -1.26 15.11
CA ARG A 188 -6.51 -2.09 14.07
C ARG A 188 -6.77 -1.28 12.82
N LEU A 189 -6.71 -1.93 11.65
CA LEU A 189 -7.28 -1.38 10.42
C LEU A 189 -8.75 -0.96 10.61
N SER A 190 -9.08 0.20 10.05
CA SER A 190 -10.39 0.82 10.17
C SER A 190 -11.39 0.11 9.26
N ARG A 191 -12.48 -0.37 9.87
CA ARG A 191 -13.62 -0.95 9.14
C ARG A 191 -14.30 0.08 8.24
N LYS A 192 -14.31 1.33 8.65
CA LYS A 192 -14.94 2.43 7.92
C LYS A 192 -14.20 2.79 6.63
N LYS A 193 -12.92 2.42 6.52
CA LYS A 193 -12.11 2.66 5.34
C LYS A 193 -12.15 1.50 4.34
N GLY A 194 -12.97 0.47 4.50
CA GLY A 194 -13.00 -0.63 3.51
C GLY A 194 -11.76 -1.55 3.49
N TRP A 195 -10.90 -1.49 4.52
CA TRP A 195 -9.78 -2.44 4.66
C TRP A 195 -10.25 -3.89 4.78
N GLU A 196 -11.40 -4.13 5.43
CA GLU A 196 -12.02 -5.46 5.50
C GLU A 196 -12.44 -5.95 4.10
N LEU A 197 -13.01 -5.07 3.28
CA LEU A 197 -13.39 -5.36 1.90
C LEU A 197 -12.16 -5.76 1.07
N TYR A 198 -11.10 -4.94 1.10
CA TYR A 198 -9.83 -5.25 0.44
C TYR A 198 -9.27 -6.62 0.86
N ILE A 199 -9.26 -6.95 2.15
CA ILE A 199 -8.74 -8.23 2.63
C ILE A 199 -9.57 -9.39 2.10
N ARG A 200 -10.90 -9.24 2.07
CA ARG A 200 -11.82 -10.24 1.51
C ARG A 200 -11.62 -10.42 0.00
N ASP A 201 -11.39 -9.34 -0.74
CA ASP A 201 -11.15 -9.40 -2.18
C ASP A 201 -9.74 -9.89 -2.55
N HIS A 202 -8.76 -9.65 -1.68
CA HIS A 202 -7.39 -10.09 -1.89
C HIS A 202 -7.19 -11.58 -1.56
N TYR A 203 -7.87 -12.08 -0.52
CA TYR A 203 -7.60 -13.42 0.03
C TYR A 203 -8.82 -14.35 0.11
N GLY A 204 -10.03 -13.82 0.04
CA GLY A 204 -11.27 -14.60 0.13
C GLY A 204 -11.72 -15.15 -1.22
N ALA A 205 -12.83 -15.88 -1.22
CA ALA A 205 -13.40 -16.44 -2.43
C ALA A 205 -13.89 -15.34 -3.40
N PRO A 206 -13.58 -15.42 -4.72
CA PRO A 206 -14.13 -14.48 -5.70
C PRO A 206 -15.63 -14.76 -5.93
N SER A 207 -16.36 -13.80 -6.50
CA SER A 207 -17.77 -14.02 -6.85
C SER A 207 -17.94 -14.95 -8.06
N GLY A 208 -19.17 -15.43 -8.27
CA GLY A 208 -19.54 -16.31 -9.39
C GLY A 208 -18.95 -17.72 -9.28
N ILE A 209 -18.84 -18.28 -8.08
CA ILE A 209 -18.51 -19.69 -7.84
C ILE A 209 -19.66 -20.33 -7.06
N ASP A 210 -20.29 -21.34 -7.65
CA ASP A 210 -21.40 -22.06 -7.02
C ASP A 210 -21.00 -22.66 -5.68
N GLY A 211 -21.82 -22.39 -4.66
CA GLY A 211 -21.62 -22.89 -3.30
C GLY A 211 -20.60 -22.09 -2.46
N LEU A 212 -19.94 -21.06 -3.01
CA LEU A 212 -19.06 -20.18 -2.24
C LEU A 212 -19.69 -18.81 -2.02
N ILE A 213 -19.50 -18.27 -0.82
CA ILE A 213 -19.90 -16.90 -0.48
C ILE A 213 -18.76 -15.96 -0.89
N PRO A 214 -19.01 -14.93 -1.73
CA PRO A 214 -17.98 -13.97 -2.11
C PRO A 214 -17.33 -13.29 -0.90
N GLY A 215 -16.00 -13.20 -0.92
CA GLY A 215 -15.19 -12.66 0.17
C GLY A 215 -15.10 -13.53 1.41
N ASN A 216 -15.68 -14.73 1.41
CA ASN A 216 -15.56 -15.65 2.54
C ASN A 216 -14.11 -16.14 2.66
N MET A 217 -13.57 -16.04 3.86
CA MET A 217 -12.18 -16.37 4.15
C MET A 217 -11.94 -17.86 4.39
N ALA A 218 -12.98 -18.61 4.76
CA ALA A 218 -12.91 -20.06 5.03
C ALA A 218 -13.14 -20.91 3.78
N SER A 219 -13.65 -20.31 2.71
CA SER A 219 -13.94 -20.93 1.42
C SER A 219 -12.71 -20.81 0.52
N PHE A 220 -12.19 -21.94 0.04
CA PHE A 220 -11.06 -21.93 -0.90
C PHE A 220 -11.55 -21.70 -2.32
N ALA A 221 -10.96 -20.72 -3.00
CA ALA A 221 -11.11 -20.60 -4.44
C ALA A 221 -10.52 -21.86 -5.12
N PRO A 222 -11.17 -22.40 -6.17
CA PRO A 222 -10.61 -23.48 -6.96
C PRO A 222 -9.23 -23.10 -7.52
N PRO A 223 -8.30 -24.07 -7.66
CA PRO A 223 -7.02 -23.83 -8.31
C PRO A 223 -7.21 -23.18 -9.69
N GLY A 224 -6.46 -22.10 -9.96
CA GLY A 224 -6.48 -21.41 -11.26
C GLY A 224 -7.47 -20.26 -11.41
N ARG A 225 -8.34 -19.99 -10.42
CA ARG A 225 -9.14 -18.74 -10.38
C ARG A 225 -8.30 -17.60 -9.81
N ALA A 226 -8.22 -16.48 -10.53
CA ALA A 226 -7.63 -15.25 -10.01
C ALA A 226 -8.49 -14.70 -8.85
N THR A 227 -7.83 -14.16 -7.82
CA THR A 227 -8.53 -13.40 -6.77
C THR A 227 -9.03 -12.09 -7.34
N THR A 228 -10.04 -11.52 -6.69
CA THR A 228 -10.66 -10.25 -7.09
C THR A 228 -9.64 -9.11 -7.13
N MET A 229 -8.79 -9.02 -6.10
CA MET A 229 -7.64 -8.14 -6.08
C MET A 229 -6.36 -8.98 -6.06
N PRO A 230 -5.65 -9.16 -7.19
CA PRO A 230 -4.50 -10.07 -7.26
C PRO A 230 -3.21 -9.50 -6.65
N TYR A 231 -3.13 -8.18 -6.45
CA TYR A 231 -1.90 -7.54 -6.02
C TYR A 231 -1.89 -7.17 -4.54
N PRO A 232 -0.73 -7.26 -3.86
CA PRO A 232 -0.57 -6.90 -2.46
C PRO A 232 -0.53 -5.37 -2.30
N LEU A 233 -1.66 -4.72 -2.55
CA LEU A 233 -1.84 -3.26 -2.50
C LEU A 233 -1.37 -2.65 -1.17
N HIS A 234 -1.58 -3.35 -0.05
CA HIS A 234 -1.13 -2.93 1.26
C HIS A 234 0.39 -2.78 1.37
N LEU A 235 1.17 -3.57 0.61
CA LEU A 235 2.62 -3.44 0.56
C LEU A 235 3.05 -2.22 -0.26
N VAL A 236 2.43 -2.01 -1.44
CA VAL A 236 2.74 -0.81 -2.26
C VAL A 236 2.29 0.48 -1.56
N TYR A 237 1.20 0.41 -0.78
CA TYR A 237 0.79 1.47 0.14
C TYR A 237 1.86 1.76 1.20
N ALA A 238 2.33 0.73 1.90
CA ALA A 238 3.41 0.85 2.88
C ALA A 238 4.67 1.48 2.30
N GLU A 239 5.06 1.06 1.09
CA GLU A 239 6.22 1.61 0.37
C GLU A 239 6.05 3.08 0.02
N THR A 240 4.86 3.46 -0.44
CA THR A 240 4.55 4.84 -0.83
C THR A 240 4.51 5.75 0.39
N MET A 241 3.94 5.30 1.51
CA MET A 241 4.03 5.98 2.80
C MET A 241 5.49 6.17 3.23
N ALA A 242 6.30 5.12 3.18
CA ALA A 242 7.72 5.18 3.57
C ALA A 242 8.49 6.23 2.76
N ARG A 243 8.27 6.25 1.44
CA ARG A 243 8.85 7.25 0.53
C ARG A 243 8.38 8.67 0.83
N ALA A 244 7.09 8.85 1.13
CA ALA A 244 6.53 10.15 1.50
C ALA A 244 7.07 10.69 2.82
N MET A 245 7.54 9.81 3.71
CA MET A 245 8.07 10.17 5.03
C MET A 245 9.61 10.27 5.09
N SER A 246 10.31 9.97 4.00
CA SER A 246 11.78 10.07 3.93
C SER A 246 12.23 11.50 4.24
N ARG A 247 13.21 11.64 5.15
CA ARG A 247 13.69 12.94 5.66
C ARG A 247 14.86 13.51 4.87
N ASP A 248 15.59 12.67 4.14
CA ASP A 248 16.92 13.04 3.66
C ASP A 248 16.89 13.81 2.34
N GLY A 249 15.73 14.31 1.90
CA GLY A 249 15.51 14.96 0.60
C GLY A 249 15.65 14.02 -0.61
N ASN A 250 16.34 12.89 -0.44
CA ASN A 250 16.47 11.82 -1.40
C ASN A 250 15.27 10.88 -1.32
N VAL A 251 14.27 11.20 -2.15
CA VAL A 251 13.11 10.33 -2.37
C VAL A 251 13.57 9.01 -2.98
N TRP A 252 13.38 7.91 -2.25
CA TRP A 252 13.71 6.58 -2.76
C TRP A 252 12.86 6.25 -4.00
N GLY A 253 13.48 5.61 -4.98
CA GLY A 253 12.81 5.25 -6.23
C GLY A 253 12.40 6.45 -7.11
N LYS A 254 12.90 7.67 -6.85
CA LYS A 254 12.62 8.86 -7.68
C LYS A 254 12.87 8.60 -9.16
N ASN A 255 14.06 8.10 -9.52
CA ASN A 255 14.41 7.84 -10.92
C ASN A 255 13.51 6.77 -11.53
N GLN A 256 13.16 5.71 -10.78
CA GLN A 256 12.24 4.69 -11.27
C GLN A 256 10.84 5.26 -11.55
N SER A 257 10.37 6.20 -10.72
CA SER A 257 9.09 6.88 -10.95
C SER A 257 9.13 7.83 -12.15
N LEU A 258 10.25 8.53 -12.37
CA LEU A 258 10.46 9.37 -13.55
C LEU A 258 10.48 8.54 -14.83
N ILE A 259 11.28 7.46 -14.85
CA ILE A 259 11.37 6.52 -15.97
C ILE A 259 10.00 5.96 -16.34
N ARG A 260 9.22 5.49 -15.36
CA ARG A 260 7.87 5.00 -15.61
C ARG A 260 6.95 6.07 -16.19
N SER A 261 7.05 7.30 -15.68
CA SER A 261 6.24 8.41 -16.20
C SER A 261 6.61 8.72 -17.65
N GLU A 262 7.91 8.80 -17.97
CA GLU A 262 8.42 9.12 -19.31
C GLU A 262 8.11 7.99 -20.31
N ILE A 263 8.24 6.73 -19.91
CA ILE A 263 7.82 5.57 -20.72
C ILE A 263 6.32 5.65 -21.01
N SER A 264 5.48 5.82 -19.98
CA SER A 264 4.03 5.91 -20.19
C SER A 264 3.65 7.12 -21.04
N ASP A 265 4.30 8.27 -20.84
CA ASP A 265 4.07 9.48 -21.63
C ASP A 265 4.38 9.24 -23.12
N ALA A 266 5.56 8.65 -23.42
CA ALA A 266 5.95 8.32 -24.79
C ALA A 266 4.97 7.36 -25.47
N VAL A 267 4.41 6.41 -24.71
CA VAL A 267 3.44 5.44 -25.24
C VAL A 267 2.08 6.08 -25.48
N ILE A 268 1.58 6.87 -24.53
CA ILE A 268 0.30 7.58 -24.64
C ILE A 268 0.30 8.54 -25.84
N ASP A 269 1.40 9.27 -26.02
CA ASP A 269 1.53 10.26 -27.10
C ASP A 269 1.89 9.59 -28.45
N GLY A 270 2.23 8.29 -28.43
CA GLY A 270 2.59 7.48 -29.58
C GLY A 270 1.48 6.51 -30.01
N ASN A 271 1.82 5.21 -30.07
CA ASN A 271 0.92 4.15 -30.58
C ASN A 271 -0.01 3.55 -29.51
N GLY A 272 0.06 4.02 -28.26
CA GLY A 272 -0.79 3.60 -27.15
C GLY A 272 -0.46 2.25 -26.49
N SER A 273 0.57 1.51 -26.93
CA SER A 273 0.85 0.18 -26.36
C SER A 273 2.32 -0.25 -26.29
N SER A 274 3.21 0.39 -27.04
CA SER A 274 4.63 0.01 -27.08
C SER A 274 5.54 1.19 -27.44
N LEU A 275 6.83 1.02 -27.18
CA LEU A 275 7.89 1.91 -27.67
C LEU A 275 9.05 1.12 -28.28
N PRO A 276 9.85 1.71 -29.18
CA PRO A 276 11.09 1.11 -29.65
C PRO A 276 12.01 0.72 -28.49
N LEU A 277 12.74 -0.39 -28.64
CA LEU A 277 13.68 -0.86 -27.61
C LEU A 277 14.76 0.19 -27.30
N ASP A 278 15.26 0.89 -28.32
CA ASP A 278 16.28 1.92 -28.15
C ASP A 278 15.75 3.07 -27.27
N ASP A 279 14.51 3.52 -27.50
CA ASP A 279 13.88 4.56 -26.69
C ASP A 279 13.73 4.11 -25.23
N PHE A 280 13.42 2.84 -24.98
CA PHE A 280 13.34 2.29 -23.64
C PHE A 280 14.68 2.41 -22.88
N TYR A 281 15.80 2.07 -23.53
CA TYR A 281 17.13 2.23 -22.94
C TYR A 281 17.56 3.70 -22.83
N ILE A 282 17.23 4.53 -23.83
CA ILE A 282 17.52 5.96 -23.82
C ILE A 282 16.84 6.65 -22.64
N ILE A 283 15.57 6.34 -22.37
CA ILE A 283 14.83 6.89 -21.21
C ILE A 283 15.52 6.50 -19.90
N HIS A 284 15.94 5.23 -19.74
CA HIS A 284 16.68 4.80 -18.56
C HIS A 284 18.02 5.54 -18.41
N SER A 285 18.74 5.71 -19.52
CA SER A 285 20.03 6.42 -19.55
C SER A 285 19.89 7.90 -19.17
N ARG A 286 18.91 8.60 -19.74
CA ARG A 286 18.60 10.02 -19.42
C ARG A 286 18.29 10.24 -17.94
N ASN A 287 17.70 9.24 -17.29
CA ASN A 287 17.37 9.26 -15.86
C ASN A 287 18.48 8.66 -14.97
N GLY A 288 19.69 8.47 -15.50
CA GLY A 288 20.85 8.00 -14.75
C GLY A 288 20.74 6.54 -14.25
N ALA A 289 19.91 5.72 -14.87
CA ALA A 289 19.62 4.35 -14.45
C ALA A 289 19.70 3.34 -15.61
N ALA A 290 20.63 3.54 -16.55
CA ALA A 290 20.85 2.61 -17.67
C ALA A 290 21.06 1.15 -17.20
N HIS A 291 21.77 0.96 -16.09
CA HIS A 291 22.01 -0.35 -15.47
C HIS A 291 20.75 -1.05 -14.96
N MET A 292 19.62 -0.35 -14.83
CA MET A 292 18.35 -0.91 -14.36
C MET A 292 17.43 -1.35 -15.50
N ALA A 293 17.74 -1.04 -16.77
CA ALA A 293 16.83 -1.29 -17.89
C ALA A 293 16.46 -2.78 -18.04
N ASP A 294 17.47 -3.66 -18.03
CA ASP A 294 17.26 -5.11 -18.14
C ASP A 294 16.51 -5.66 -16.91
N TYR A 295 16.83 -5.13 -15.73
CA TYR A 295 16.12 -5.48 -14.51
C TYR A 295 14.65 -5.07 -14.59
N THR A 296 14.33 -3.88 -15.10
CA THR A 296 12.95 -3.41 -15.31
C THR A 296 12.18 -4.34 -16.24
N LEU A 297 12.80 -4.85 -17.31
CA LEU A 297 12.17 -5.81 -18.23
C LEU A 297 11.75 -7.11 -17.53
N GLN A 298 12.55 -7.58 -16.58
CA GLN A 298 12.34 -8.88 -15.92
C GLN A 298 11.63 -8.79 -14.57
N ARG A 299 11.48 -7.58 -14.01
CA ARG A 299 11.02 -7.38 -12.63
C ARG A 299 9.67 -8.04 -12.34
N SER A 300 8.73 -7.98 -13.27
CA SER A 300 7.39 -8.56 -13.11
C SER A 300 7.39 -10.08 -12.92
N ILE A 301 8.51 -10.77 -13.23
CA ILE A 301 8.66 -12.21 -12.98
C ILE A 301 8.74 -12.51 -11.48
N GLY A 302 9.44 -11.66 -10.71
CA GLY A 302 9.64 -11.84 -9.27
C GLY A 302 8.75 -10.98 -8.38
N ASP A 303 8.17 -9.91 -8.94
CA ASP A 303 7.32 -8.96 -8.22
C ASP A 303 5.99 -8.79 -8.96
N LEU A 304 4.95 -9.44 -8.46
CA LEU A 304 3.60 -9.39 -9.03
C LEU A 304 3.04 -7.96 -9.13
N ALA A 305 3.42 -7.07 -8.21
CA ALA A 305 2.96 -5.69 -8.21
C ALA A 305 3.74 -4.81 -9.20
N ALA A 306 4.83 -5.28 -9.79
CA ALA A 306 5.57 -4.53 -10.80
C ALA A 306 4.85 -4.55 -12.15
N ALA A 307 4.95 -3.44 -12.90
CA ALA A 307 4.49 -3.36 -14.27
C ALA A 307 5.23 -4.39 -15.15
N ALA A 308 4.48 -5.07 -16.02
CA ALA A 308 5.04 -6.02 -16.98
C ALA A 308 5.54 -5.33 -18.25
N PHE A 309 6.71 -5.75 -18.72
CA PHE A 309 7.28 -5.31 -19.99
C PHE A 309 7.54 -6.54 -20.84
N ARG A 310 7.12 -6.53 -22.12
CA ARG A 310 7.31 -7.67 -23.02
C ARG A 310 8.06 -7.24 -24.26
N LEU A 311 9.16 -7.91 -24.54
CA LEU A 311 9.95 -7.69 -25.73
C LEU A 311 9.28 -8.38 -26.93
N GLY A 312 9.10 -7.66 -28.03
CA GLY A 312 8.56 -8.17 -29.29
C GLY A 312 9.46 -7.80 -30.45
N GLU A 313 9.71 -8.74 -31.36
CA GLU A 313 10.41 -8.47 -32.62
C GLU A 313 9.45 -7.75 -33.59
N VAL A 314 9.93 -6.74 -34.29
CA VAL A 314 9.16 -6.08 -35.35
C VAL A 314 9.15 -6.99 -36.57
N PRO A 315 7.97 -7.46 -37.03
CA PRO A 315 7.90 -8.38 -38.16
C PRO A 315 8.53 -7.78 -39.41
N ASN A 316 9.38 -8.55 -40.09
CA ASN A 316 10.02 -8.19 -41.36
C ASN A 316 10.91 -6.94 -41.33
N SER A 317 11.40 -6.51 -40.16
CA SER A 317 12.34 -5.39 -40.09
C SER A 317 13.74 -5.78 -40.60
N ASP A 318 14.33 -4.95 -41.45
CA ASP A 318 15.73 -5.03 -41.89
C ASP A 318 16.41 -3.64 -41.77
N PRO A 319 17.38 -3.45 -40.87
CA PRO A 319 17.90 -4.43 -39.90
C PRO A 319 16.85 -4.87 -38.87
N LYS A 320 17.10 -6.02 -38.25
CA LYS A 320 16.24 -6.58 -37.20
C LYS A 320 16.05 -5.58 -36.05
N SER A 321 14.80 -5.33 -35.68
CA SER A 321 14.42 -4.33 -34.68
C SER A 321 13.41 -4.88 -33.67
N TRP A 322 13.32 -4.21 -32.51
CA TRP A 322 12.55 -4.68 -31.37
C TRP A 322 11.73 -3.56 -30.75
N VAL A 323 10.58 -3.94 -30.17
CA VAL A 323 9.70 -3.06 -29.40
C VAL A 323 9.48 -3.63 -28.01
N VAL A 324 9.23 -2.73 -27.06
CA VAL A 324 8.83 -3.09 -25.69
C VAL A 324 7.34 -2.77 -25.55
N HIS A 325 6.52 -3.80 -25.40
CA HIS A 325 5.12 -3.68 -25.04
C HIS A 325 5.00 -3.37 -23.55
N ILE A 326 4.19 -2.36 -23.23
CA ILE A 326 4.06 -1.81 -21.88
C ILE A 326 2.77 -2.29 -21.24
N ASP A 327 2.84 -2.57 -19.94
CA ASP A 327 1.70 -2.92 -19.13
C ASP A 327 0.56 -1.88 -19.31
N PRO A 328 -0.63 -2.28 -19.77
CA PRO A 328 -1.77 -1.37 -19.89
C PRO A 328 -2.12 -0.69 -18.56
N ASP A 329 -1.90 -1.36 -17.43
CA ASP A 329 -2.15 -0.78 -16.11
C ASP A 329 -1.14 0.34 -15.77
N LEU A 330 0.08 0.27 -16.30
CA LEU A 330 1.07 1.33 -16.16
C LEU A 330 0.74 2.55 -17.04
N ILE A 331 0.16 2.32 -18.22
CA ILE A 331 -0.35 3.39 -19.08
C ILE A 331 -1.52 4.08 -18.38
N ARG A 332 -2.51 3.30 -17.93
CA ARG A 332 -3.69 3.81 -17.21
C ARG A 332 -3.33 4.57 -15.94
N TRP A 333 -2.30 4.12 -15.21
CA TRP A 333 -1.77 4.87 -14.06
C TRP A 333 -1.38 6.29 -14.42
N ARG A 334 -0.72 6.47 -15.58
CA ARG A 334 -0.28 7.78 -16.04
C ARG A 334 -1.43 8.62 -16.58
N GLU A 335 -2.38 8.01 -17.29
CA GLU A 335 -3.61 8.67 -17.75
C GLU A 335 -4.43 9.24 -16.58
N ASN A 336 -4.73 8.40 -15.58
CA ASN A 336 -5.43 8.80 -14.35
C ASN A 336 -4.75 10.01 -13.66
N ARG A 337 -3.41 10.02 -13.67
CA ARG A 337 -2.61 11.12 -13.11
C ARG A 337 -2.74 12.40 -13.94
N ARG A 338 -2.63 12.30 -15.28
CA ARG A 338 -2.77 13.44 -16.22
C ARG A 338 -4.16 14.07 -16.10
N ASP A 339 -5.22 13.26 -16.04
CA ASP A 339 -6.60 13.76 -15.92
C ASP A 339 -6.83 14.51 -14.62
N ARG A 340 -6.28 14.02 -13.51
CA ARG A 340 -6.34 14.73 -12.22
C ARG A 340 -5.56 16.06 -12.28
N ASP A 341 -4.39 16.08 -12.91
CA ASP A 341 -3.62 17.32 -13.04
C ASP A 341 -4.42 18.38 -13.83
N ARG A 342 -5.12 17.98 -14.91
CA ARG A 342 -6.05 18.86 -15.64
C ARG A 342 -7.22 19.38 -14.79
N VAL A 343 -7.82 18.51 -13.95
CA VAL A 343 -8.90 18.91 -13.04
C VAL A 343 -8.43 19.91 -11.99
N ARG A 344 -7.18 19.79 -11.53
CA ARG A 344 -6.59 20.75 -10.57
C ARG A 344 -6.27 22.08 -11.20
N ASP A 345 -5.73 22.08 -12.41
CA ASP A 345 -5.37 23.31 -13.13
C ASP A 345 -6.60 24.12 -13.59
N SER A 346 -7.79 23.51 -13.54
CA SER A 346 -9.07 24.15 -13.88
C SER A 346 -9.87 24.65 -12.67
N GLN A 347 -9.36 24.45 -11.45
CA GLN A 347 -9.91 24.95 -10.18
C GLN A 347 -9.06 26.10 -9.65
#